data_AF-R7S744-F1
#
_entry.id   AF-R7S744-F1
#
_cell.length_a   1.000
_cell.length_b   1.000
_cell.length_c   1.000
_cell.angle_alpha   90.00
_cell.angle_beta   90.00
_cell.angle_gamma   90.00
#
_symmetry.space_group_name_H-M   'P 1'
#
loop_
_entity.id
_entity.type
_entity.pdbx_description
1 polymer ?
#
loop_
_entity_poly.entity_id
_entity_poly.type
_entity_poly.pdbx_seq_one_letter_code
_entity_poly.pdbx_strand_id
1 'polypeptide(L)'
;MFRIERGDQIFLIELLDPTKKSDELLDVTDHLSKYKTPKIEVYGTYKPVAQRVKPVPGVFPEDARVVRQFPENPLDSLPALTNRPPEFTPTKKLTQERLEGLKINPDGFLEPEEEKLFQHIFKLNEKVLAFEESDRGTFREEYFSPYIIPTIPHVPWVDKNIPIPPGIRDKVVELLRSKIEAGVYERS
;
A
#
# COMPACT_ATOMS: atom_id res chain seq x y z
N MET A 1 -19.85 7.86 2.15
CA MET A 1 -21.02 6.99 2.43
C MET A 1 -20.57 5.95 3.44
N PHE A 2 -20.91 6.13 4.71
CA PHE A 2 -20.50 5.20 5.77
C PHE A 2 -21.66 4.24 6.07
N ARG A 3 -21.40 2.95 5.90
CA ARG A 3 -22.33 1.84 6.16
C ARG A 3 -22.06 1.32 7.57
N ILE A 4 -22.97 1.51 8.51
CA ILE A 4 -22.94 0.87 9.82
C ILE A 4 -24.16 -0.05 9.90
N GLU A 5 -23.93 -1.35 10.06
CA GLU A 5 -24.99 -2.35 10.18
C GLU A 5 -25.29 -2.64 11.65
N ARG A 6 -26.51 -2.35 12.08
CA ARG A 6 -27.12 -2.95 13.28
C ARG A 6 -28.56 -3.35 12.94
N GLY A 7 -28.77 -4.64 12.71
CA GLY A 7 -30.10 -5.24 12.51
C GLY A 7 -30.80 -4.85 11.20
N ASP A 8 -32.02 -5.36 11.02
CA ASP A 8 -32.84 -5.33 9.79
C ASP A 8 -33.39 -3.94 9.41
N GLN A 9 -32.74 -2.85 9.82
CA GLN A 9 -33.09 -1.49 9.40
C GLN A 9 -31.88 -0.78 8.80
N ILE A 10 -32.01 -0.43 7.52
CA ILE A 10 -31.04 0.36 6.77
C ILE A 10 -31.40 1.83 6.98
N PHE A 11 -30.57 2.58 7.72
CA PHE A 11 -30.69 4.03 7.81
C PHE A 11 -29.71 4.69 6.83
N LEU A 12 -30.24 5.28 5.75
CA LEU A 12 -29.50 6.19 4.88
C LEU A 12 -29.55 7.59 5.50
N ILE A 13 -28.43 8.03 6.09
CA ILE A 13 -28.24 9.44 6.41
C ILE A 13 -27.43 10.05 5.26
N GLU A 14 -28.12 10.76 4.36
CA GLU A 14 -27.44 11.76 3.51
C GLU A 14 -27.17 12.99 4.37
N LEU A 15 -25.94 13.53 4.27
CA LEU A 15 -25.63 14.86 4.77
C LEU A 15 -26.48 15.85 3.97
N LEU A 16 -27.62 16.28 4.52
CA LEU A 16 -28.43 17.33 3.94
C LEU A 16 -27.63 18.65 3.92
N ASP A 17 -27.46 19.25 2.74
CA ASP A 17 -27.24 20.69 2.63
C ASP A 17 -28.48 21.41 3.20
N PRO A 18 -28.35 22.26 4.23
CA PRO A 18 -29.49 22.76 5.01
C PRO A 18 -30.36 23.81 4.32
N THR A 19 -30.22 24.02 3.00
CA THR A 19 -30.88 25.12 2.27
C THR A 19 -31.87 24.69 1.19
N LYS A 20 -32.11 23.40 0.96
CA LYS A 20 -33.09 22.97 -0.06
C LYS A 20 -34.49 22.74 0.54
N LYS A 21 -35.46 23.44 -0.03
CA LYS A 21 -36.88 23.52 0.37
C LYS A 21 -37.62 22.21 0.06
N SER A 22 -38.64 21.94 0.86
CA SER A 22 -39.41 20.68 0.99
C SER A 22 -40.18 20.18 -0.24
N ASP A 23 -40.21 20.90 -1.35
CA ASP A 23 -41.23 20.69 -2.39
C ASP A 23 -40.72 19.93 -3.65
N GLU A 24 -39.44 19.55 -3.71
CA GLU A 24 -38.87 18.71 -4.79
C GLU A 24 -38.74 17.22 -4.40
N LEU A 25 -39.37 16.78 -3.31
CA LEU A 25 -39.20 15.43 -2.73
C LEU A 25 -40.01 14.31 -3.40
N LEU A 26 -40.71 14.56 -4.51
CA LEU A 26 -41.67 13.59 -5.06
C LEU A 26 -41.28 12.92 -6.40
N ASP A 27 -40.12 13.21 -6.99
CA ASP A 27 -39.80 12.68 -8.34
C ASP A 27 -38.60 11.71 -8.41
N VAL A 28 -37.97 11.39 -7.27
CA VAL A 28 -36.82 10.47 -7.24
C VAL A 28 -37.26 9.01 -6.99
N THR A 29 -38.45 8.81 -6.42
CA THR A 29 -38.98 7.49 -6.06
C THR A 29 -39.45 6.70 -7.27
N ASP A 30 -39.82 7.35 -8.37
CA ASP A 30 -40.38 6.67 -9.55
C ASP A 30 -39.30 6.14 -10.51
N HIS A 31 -38.14 6.80 -10.57
CA HIS A 31 -37.00 6.37 -11.40
C HIS A 31 -36.23 5.15 -10.86
N LEU A 32 -36.29 4.90 -9.54
CA LEU A 32 -35.64 3.75 -8.91
C LEU A 32 -36.47 2.46 -9.01
N SER A 33 -37.77 2.55 -9.37
CA SER A 33 -38.65 1.38 -9.49
C SER A 33 -38.34 0.49 -10.72
N LYS A 34 -37.63 1.02 -11.73
CA LYS A 34 -37.27 0.29 -12.97
C LYS A 34 -36.18 -0.75 -12.78
N TYR A 35 -35.36 -0.63 -11.74
CA TYR A 35 -34.28 -1.58 -11.49
C TYR A 35 -34.78 -2.65 -10.54
N LYS A 36 -35.42 -3.69 -11.09
CA LYS A 36 -35.70 -4.93 -10.38
C LYS A 36 -34.35 -5.51 -9.94
N THR A 37 -34.01 -5.35 -8.67
CA THR A 37 -32.81 -5.94 -8.10
C THR A 37 -32.91 -7.46 -8.27
N PRO A 38 -31.97 -8.10 -8.98
CA PRO A 38 -31.98 -9.55 -9.05
C PRO A 38 -31.83 -10.07 -7.63
N LYS A 39 -32.76 -10.95 -7.22
CA LYS A 39 -32.66 -11.68 -5.95
C LYS A 39 -31.46 -12.61 -6.09
N ILE A 40 -30.29 -12.16 -5.64
CA ILE A 40 -29.09 -12.98 -5.62
C ILE A 40 -29.26 -13.98 -4.49
N GLU A 41 -29.60 -15.22 -4.84
CA GLU A 41 -29.62 -16.32 -3.89
C GLU A 41 -28.17 -16.74 -3.62
N VAL A 42 -27.66 -16.33 -2.45
CA VAL A 42 -26.34 -16.71 -1.98
C VAL A 42 -26.43 -18.13 -1.43
N TYR A 43 -26.13 -19.13 -2.26
CA TYR A 43 -26.05 -20.55 -1.87
C TYR A 43 -24.77 -20.87 -1.07
N GLY A 44 -24.29 -19.93 -0.27
CA GLY A 44 -23.17 -20.16 0.63
C GLY A 44 -23.65 -20.92 1.86
N THR A 45 -23.38 -22.22 1.94
CA THR A 45 -23.61 -22.96 3.18
C THR A 45 -22.66 -22.40 4.23
N TYR A 46 -23.20 -21.79 5.28
CA TYR A 46 -22.38 -21.34 6.42
C TYR A 46 -21.70 -22.56 7.05
N LYS A 47 -20.36 -22.61 7.01
CA LYS A 47 -19.60 -23.69 7.62
C LYS A 47 -19.56 -23.48 9.14
N PRO A 48 -20.30 -24.27 9.94
CA PRO A 48 -20.37 -24.08 11.39
C PRO A 48 -19.00 -24.33 12.01
N VAL A 49 -18.73 -23.68 13.14
CA VAL A 49 -17.45 -23.76 13.85
C VAL A 49 -17.03 -25.21 14.12
N ALA A 50 -17.98 -26.08 14.46
CA ALA A 50 -17.76 -27.50 14.71
C ALA A 50 -17.26 -28.29 13.48
N GLN A 51 -17.53 -27.82 12.26
CA GLN A 51 -17.09 -28.46 11.01
C GLN A 51 -15.81 -27.84 10.43
N ARG A 52 -15.23 -26.82 11.07
CA ARG A 52 -13.98 -26.22 10.63
C ARG A 52 -12.81 -27.18 10.92
N VAL A 53 -12.11 -27.58 9.87
CA VAL A 53 -10.84 -28.29 10.00
C VAL A 53 -9.80 -27.30 10.52
N LYS A 54 -9.24 -27.58 11.69
CA LYS A 54 -8.11 -26.81 12.23
C LYS A 54 -6.82 -27.42 11.67
N PRO A 55 -5.90 -26.62 11.09
CA PRO A 55 -4.60 -27.14 10.71
C PRO A 55 -3.90 -27.65 11.97
N VAL A 56 -3.23 -28.80 11.83
CA VAL A 56 -2.39 -29.34 12.90
C VAL A 56 -1.12 -28.49 12.95
N PRO A 57 -0.71 -27.95 14.13
CA PRO A 57 0.54 -27.23 14.25
C PRO A 57 1.72 -28.13 13.86
N GLY A 58 2.46 -27.74 12.83
CA GLY A 58 3.71 -28.40 12.43
C GLY A 58 4.93 -27.68 13.00
N VAL A 59 6.06 -28.39 13.08
CA VAL A 59 7.35 -27.77 13.38
C VAL A 59 7.85 -27.05 12.11
N PHE A 60 8.31 -25.81 12.26
CA PHE A 60 8.91 -25.07 11.15
C PHE A 60 10.29 -25.68 10.83
N PRO A 61 10.57 -26.05 9.57
CA PRO A 61 11.78 -26.79 9.27
C PRO A 61 12.99 -25.84 9.23
N GLU A 62 14.11 -26.26 9.80
CA GLU A 62 15.29 -25.40 10.05
C GLU A 62 16.02 -24.98 8.77
N ASP A 63 15.91 -25.77 7.72
CA ASP A 63 16.40 -25.48 6.37
C ASP A 63 15.65 -24.33 5.70
N ALA A 64 14.38 -24.12 6.05
CA ALA A 64 13.58 -22.99 5.56
C ALA A 64 13.76 -21.69 6.38
N ARG A 65 14.61 -21.71 7.41
CA ARG A 65 14.83 -20.57 8.30
C ARG A 65 15.63 -19.48 7.58
N VAL A 66 15.08 -18.27 7.56
CA VAL A 66 15.78 -17.09 7.05
C VAL A 66 16.93 -16.73 7.98
N VAL A 67 18.15 -16.68 7.44
CA VAL A 67 19.34 -16.23 8.15
C VAL A 67 19.60 -14.78 7.77
N ARG A 68 19.68 -13.91 8.78
CA ARG A 68 20.07 -12.50 8.61
C ARG A 68 21.54 -12.32 8.96
N GLN A 69 22.30 -11.68 8.09
CA GLN A 69 23.71 -11.36 8.30
C GLN A 69 24.01 -9.92 7.91
N PHE A 70 25.09 -9.37 8.47
CA PHE A 70 25.62 -8.05 8.10
C PHE A 70 27.07 -8.26 7.68
N PRO A 71 27.35 -8.34 6.37
CA PRO A 71 28.72 -8.60 5.89
C PRO A 71 29.68 -7.46 6.25
N GLU A 72 29.15 -6.24 6.35
CA GLU A 72 29.87 -5.00 6.66
C GLU A 72 29.10 -4.21 7.71
N ASN A 73 29.79 -3.36 8.47
CA ASN A 73 29.13 -2.44 9.39
C ASN A 73 28.39 -1.35 8.58
N PRO A 74 27.05 -1.23 8.70
CA PRO A 74 26.27 -0.29 7.91
C PRO A 74 26.60 1.19 8.20
N LEU A 75 27.27 1.47 9.32
CA LEU A 75 27.65 2.83 9.69
C LEU A 75 28.91 3.30 8.96
N ASP A 76 29.74 2.39 8.45
CA ASP A 76 31.02 2.75 7.83
C ASP A 76 30.82 3.48 6.49
N SER A 77 29.68 3.28 5.82
CA SER A 77 29.33 3.96 4.57
C SER A 77 28.67 5.34 4.76
N LEU A 78 28.39 5.75 5.99
CA LEU A 78 27.68 7.02 6.23
C LEU A 78 28.57 8.22 5.88
N PRO A 79 28.05 9.19 5.11
CA PRO A 79 28.79 10.41 4.82
C PRO A 79 28.96 11.22 6.10
N ALA A 80 30.16 11.78 6.30
CA ALA A 80 30.42 12.68 7.42
C ALA A 80 29.58 13.96 7.29
N LEU A 81 28.98 14.38 8.41
CA LEU A 81 28.24 15.65 8.46
C LEU A 81 29.21 16.82 8.65
N THR A 82 28.95 17.90 7.93
CA THR A 82 29.65 19.17 8.13
C THR A 82 28.94 19.99 9.22
N ASN A 83 29.71 20.63 10.10
CA ASN A 83 29.18 21.56 11.10
C ASN A 83 28.62 22.84 10.48
N ARG A 84 28.95 23.12 9.20
CA ARG A 84 28.46 24.28 8.44
C ARG A 84 27.84 23.78 7.15
N PRO A 85 26.56 23.40 7.15
CA PRO A 85 25.89 22.91 5.95
C PRO A 85 25.84 24.02 4.87
N PRO A 86 26.07 23.68 3.59
CA PRO A 86 25.87 24.61 2.48
C PRO A 86 24.38 24.94 2.30
N GLU A 87 24.08 26.02 1.58
CA GLU A 87 22.70 26.29 1.16
C GLU A 87 22.13 25.14 0.33
N PHE A 88 20.83 24.90 0.49
CA PHE A 88 20.16 23.85 -0.27
C PHE A 88 20.18 24.17 -1.76
N THR A 89 20.54 23.17 -2.55
CA THR A 89 20.47 23.24 -4.01
C THR A 89 19.62 22.06 -4.50
N PRO A 90 18.53 22.32 -5.25
CA PRO A 90 17.69 21.26 -5.78
C PRO A 90 18.49 20.23 -6.58
N THR A 91 18.19 18.95 -6.36
CA THR A 91 18.77 17.83 -7.11
C THR A 91 17.68 17.16 -7.94
N LYS A 92 18.05 16.25 -8.85
CA LYS A 92 17.09 15.56 -9.73
C LYS A 92 15.96 14.88 -8.95
N LYS A 93 16.27 14.30 -7.77
CA LYS A 93 15.28 13.62 -6.92
C LYS A 93 14.65 14.55 -5.89
N LEU A 94 15.48 15.30 -5.17
CA LEU A 94 15.02 16.22 -4.12
C LEU A 94 14.84 17.63 -4.71
N THR A 95 13.64 17.89 -5.23
CA THR A 95 13.22 19.23 -5.69
C THR A 95 12.76 20.08 -4.50
N GLN A 96 12.68 21.39 -4.71
CA GLN A 96 12.20 22.32 -3.68
C GLN A 96 10.75 22.01 -3.27
N GLU A 97 9.86 21.72 -4.21
CA GLU A 97 8.47 21.32 -3.94
C GLU A 97 8.38 20.06 -3.06
N ARG A 98 9.22 19.05 -3.34
CA ARG A 98 9.28 17.82 -2.55
C ARG A 98 9.80 18.08 -1.14
N LEU A 99 10.78 18.97 -0.99
CA LEU A 99 11.33 19.37 0.29
C LEU A 99 10.30 20.13 1.14
N GLU A 100 9.57 21.07 0.55
CA GLU A 100 8.49 21.81 1.21
C GLU A 100 7.35 20.87 1.65
N GLY A 101 7.08 19.83 0.86
CA GLY A 101 6.13 18.76 1.21
C GLY A 101 6.51 17.94 2.45
N LEU A 102 7.80 17.86 2.80
CA LEU A 102 8.27 17.13 3.99
C LEU A 102 7.93 17.85 5.30
N LYS A 103 7.61 19.14 5.27
CA LYS A 103 7.25 19.96 6.45
C LYS A 103 8.19 19.73 7.63
N ILE A 104 9.48 20.00 7.44
CA ILE A 104 10.55 19.70 8.41
C ILE A 104 10.35 20.43 9.74
N ASN A 105 9.88 21.67 9.71
CA ASN A 105 9.72 22.52 10.89
C ASN A 105 8.29 23.14 10.96
N PRO A 106 7.24 22.33 11.16
CA PRO A 106 5.87 22.84 11.15
C PRO A 106 5.57 23.69 12.41
N ASP A 107 6.23 23.37 13.52
CA ASP A 107 6.00 23.99 14.83
C ASP A 107 7.02 25.10 15.17
N GLY A 108 8.00 25.33 14.29
CA GLY A 108 9.06 26.33 14.51
C GLY A 108 10.03 25.98 15.64
N PHE A 109 10.15 24.70 16.00
CA PHE A 109 11.06 24.23 17.06
C PHE A 109 12.53 24.28 16.64
N LEU A 110 12.81 24.06 15.36
CA LEU A 110 14.18 24.02 14.85
C LEU A 110 14.69 25.42 14.51
N GLU A 111 15.94 25.69 14.87
CA GLU A 111 16.66 26.89 14.42
C GLU A 111 16.93 26.83 12.90
N PRO A 112 17.10 27.97 12.21
CA PRO A 112 17.33 27.99 10.76
C PRO A 112 18.59 27.22 10.35
N GLU A 113 19.63 27.19 11.19
CA GLU A 113 20.84 26.39 10.95
C GLU A 113 20.59 24.88 11.07
N GLU A 114 19.71 24.45 11.99
CA GLU A 114 19.32 23.05 12.16
C GLU A 114 18.45 22.59 11.01
N GLU A 115 17.50 23.42 10.58
CA GLU A 115 16.68 23.14 9.40
C GLU A 115 17.57 22.94 8.16
N LYS A 116 18.55 23.82 7.97
CA LYS A 116 19.54 23.71 6.90
C LYS A 116 20.38 22.44 6.99
N LEU A 117 20.74 21.99 8.20
CA LEU A 117 21.42 20.72 8.42
C LEU A 117 20.56 19.53 7.98
N PHE A 118 19.26 19.53 8.31
CA PHE A 118 18.33 18.50 7.86
C PHE A 118 18.22 18.46 6.34
N GLN A 119 18.07 19.62 5.69
CA GLN A 119 18.05 19.71 4.22
C GLN A 119 19.33 19.13 3.61
N HIS A 120 20.47 19.36 4.24
CA HIS A 120 21.75 18.78 3.82
C HIS A 120 21.79 17.25 4.00
N ILE A 121 21.30 16.73 5.12
CA ILE A 121 21.21 15.28 5.39
C ILE A 121 20.33 14.58 4.35
N PHE A 122 19.17 15.16 4.02
CA PHE A 122 18.28 14.62 3.00
C PHE A 122 18.94 14.61 1.62
N LYS A 123 19.69 15.65 1.28
CA LYS A 123 20.45 15.72 0.03
C LYS A 123 21.53 14.63 -0.04
N LEU A 124 22.30 14.43 1.04
CA LEU A 124 23.33 13.39 1.11
C LEU A 124 22.74 11.98 0.97
N ASN A 125 21.55 11.77 1.53
CA ASN A 125 20.85 10.49 1.54
C ASN A 125 19.70 10.43 0.53
N GLU A 126 19.74 11.24 -0.54
CA GLU A 126 18.61 11.37 -1.48
C GLU A 126 18.18 10.06 -2.13
N LYS A 127 19.10 9.08 -2.22
CA LYS A 127 18.83 7.74 -2.76
C LYS A 127 17.88 6.91 -1.90
N VAL A 128 17.75 7.22 -0.62
CA VAL A 128 16.85 6.51 0.32
C VAL A 128 15.41 6.99 0.19
N LEU A 129 15.20 8.19 -0.34
CA LEU A 129 13.87 8.76 -0.51
C LEU A 129 13.21 8.16 -1.74
N ALA A 130 12.03 7.57 -1.55
CA ALA A 130 11.22 7.01 -2.61
C ALA A 130 10.02 7.94 -2.89
N PHE A 131 10.08 8.67 -4.00
CA PHE A 131 8.97 9.52 -4.45
C PHE A 131 8.11 8.81 -5.50
N GLU A 132 8.72 7.94 -6.29
CA GLU A 132 8.06 7.12 -7.32
C GLU A 132 8.26 5.63 -7.03
N GLU A 133 7.45 4.74 -7.62
CA GLU A 133 7.62 3.29 -7.45
C GLU A 133 8.98 2.81 -7.98
N SER A 134 9.54 3.49 -8.99
CA SER A 134 10.87 3.23 -9.54
C SER A 134 12.00 3.53 -8.55
N ASP A 135 11.77 4.39 -7.56
CA ASP A 135 12.76 4.69 -6.51
C ASP A 135 12.79 3.64 -5.39
N ARG A 136 11.86 2.67 -5.44
CA ARG A 136 11.78 1.61 -4.44
C ARG A 136 13.06 0.77 -4.44
N GLY A 137 13.75 0.77 -3.31
CA GLY A 137 14.89 -0.11 -3.09
C GLY A 137 14.48 -1.56 -2.80
N THR A 138 15.37 -2.49 -3.13
CA THR A 138 15.36 -3.88 -2.64
C THR A 138 16.46 -4.05 -1.60
N PHE A 139 16.30 -5.04 -0.71
CA PHE A 139 17.38 -5.40 0.19
C PHE A 139 18.51 -6.08 -0.59
N ARG A 140 19.76 -5.83 -0.17
CA ARG A 140 20.92 -6.59 -0.66
C ARG A 140 20.71 -8.08 -0.34
N GLU A 141 20.90 -8.94 -1.32
CA GLU A 141 20.75 -10.41 -1.16
C GLU A 141 21.70 -10.98 -0.10
N GLU A 142 22.86 -10.35 0.10
CA GLU A 142 23.84 -10.77 1.12
C GLU A 142 23.32 -10.64 2.56
N TYR A 143 22.29 -9.83 2.80
CA TYR A 143 21.80 -9.57 4.16
C TYR A 143 20.83 -10.65 4.64
N PHE A 144 20.12 -11.30 3.72
CA PHE A 144 19.07 -12.25 4.03
C PHE A 144 19.17 -13.45 3.10
N SER A 145 19.23 -14.66 3.66
CA SER A 145 19.07 -15.85 2.84
C SER A 145 17.72 -15.85 2.11
N PRO A 146 17.62 -16.46 0.91
CA PRO A 146 16.35 -16.57 0.21
C PRO A 146 15.25 -17.15 1.09
N TYR A 147 14.04 -16.61 0.95
CA TYR A 147 12.88 -17.11 1.69
C TYR A 147 12.39 -18.42 1.09
N ILE A 148 12.38 -19.49 1.88
CA ILE A 148 11.87 -20.79 1.46
C ILE A 148 10.51 -20.98 2.12
N ILE A 149 9.46 -21.15 1.32
CA ILE A 149 8.13 -21.50 1.84
C ILE A 149 8.13 -23.02 2.06
N PRO A 150 8.08 -23.52 3.31
CA PRO A 150 8.01 -24.95 3.55
C PRO A 150 6.65 -25.46 3.06
N THR A 151 6.69 -26.43 2.15
CA THR A 151 5.49 -27.04 1.58
C THR A 151 5.36 -28.49 2.03
N ILE A 152 4.12 -28.91 2.27
CA ILE A 152 3.77 -30.32 2.45
C ILE A 152 3.58 -30.91 1.04
N PRO A 153 3.91 -32.19 0.78
CA PRO A 153 3.62 -32.82 -0.50
C PRO A 153 2.16 -32.61 -0.90
N HIS A 154 1.95 -31.83 -1.97
CA HIS A 154 0.64 -31.50 -2.51
C HIS A 154 0.73 -31.45 -4.03
N VAL A 155 -0.41 -31.59 -4.68
CA VAL A 155 -0.52 -31.35 -6.12
C VAL A 155 -0.70 -29.84 -6.33
N PRO A 156 0.10 -29.18 -7.18
CA PRO A 156 -0.10 -27.78 -7.49
C PRO A 156 -1.53 -27.54 -7.98
N TRP A 157 -2.20 -26.57 -7.36
CA TRP A 157 -3.56 -26.20 -7.76
C TRP A 157 -3.49 -25.13 -8.86
N VAL A 158 -4.15 -25.39 -9.99
CA VAL A 158 -4.35 -24.39 -11.04
C VAL A 158 -5.82 -24.05 -11.10
N ASP A 159 -6.16 -22.82 -10.73
CA ASP A 159 -7.53 -22.29 -10.85
C ASP A 159 -7.63 -21.33 -12.04
N LYS A 160 -8.83 -21.14 -12.56
CA LYS A 160 -9.09 -20.18 -13.63
C LYS A 160 -8.96 -18.76 -13.09
N ASN A 161 -8.21 -17.91 -13.78
CA ASN A 161 -8.10 -16.50 -13.42
C ASN A 161 -9.48 -15.81 -13.45
N ILE A 162 -9.74 -14.97 -12.46
CA ILE A 162 -10.96 -14.14 -12.39
C ILE A 162 -10.93 -13.16 -13.57
N PRO A 163 -12.01 -13.08 -14.39
CA PRO A 163 -12.07 -12.15 -15.50
C PRO A 163 -11.94 -10.69 -15.04
N ILE A 164 -11.07 -9.93 -15.70
CA ILE A 164 -10.90 -8.50 -15.42
C ILE A 164 -12.02 -7.73 -16.14
N PRO A 165 -12.82 -6.90 -15.43
CA PRO A 165 -13.85 -6.08 -16.06
C PRO A 165 -13.27 -5.15 -17.13
N PRO A 166 -13.94 -4.98 -18.30
CA PRO A 166 -13.42 -4.17 -19.40
C PRO A 166 -13.06 -2.73 -19.00
N GLY A 167 -13.87 -2.09 -18.14
CA GLY A 167 -13.65 -0.69 -17.73
C GLY A 167 -12.40 -0.43 -16.88
N ILE A 168 -11.78 -1.46 -16.31
CA ILE A 168 -10.53 -1.32 -15.53
C ILE A 168 -9.32 -1.99 -16.20
N ARG A 169 -9.53 -2.65 -17.35
CA ARG A 169 -8.51 -3.48 -17.99
C ARG A 169 -7.24 -2.70 -18.29
N ASP A 170 -7.36 -1.52 -18.87
CA ASP A 170 -6.19 -0.73 -19.27
C ASP A 170 -5.37 -0.26 -18.06
N LYS A 171 -6.04 0.13 -16.97
CA LYS A 171 -5.39 0.50 -15.70
C LYS A 171 -4.63 -0.69 -15.09
N VAL A 172 -5.21 -1.89 -15.14
CA VAL A 172 -4.54 -3.09 -14.64
C VAL A 172 -3.32 -3.43 -15.49
N VAL A 173 -3.42 -3.31 -16.81
CA VAL A 173 -2.30 -3.54 -17.73
C VAL A 173 -1.17 -2.54 -17.48
N GLU A 174 -1.50 -1.26 -17.29
CA GLU A 174 -0.54 -0.21 -16.95
C GLU A 174 0.17 -0.50 -15.62
N LEU A 175 -0.58 -0.86 -14.58
CA LEU A 175 -0.03 -1.23 -13.28
C LEU A 175 0.92 -2.44 -13.39
N LEU A 176 0.51 -3.49 -14.11
CA LEU A 176 1.35 -4.68 -14.30
C LEU A 176 2.65 -4.35 -15.03
N ARG A 177 2.60 -3.47 -16.05
CA ARG A 177 3.81 -3.01 -16.75
C ARG A 177 4.73 -2.24 -15.82
N SER A 178 4.20 -1.33 -15.02
CA SER A 178 4.98 -0.57 -14.03
C SER A 178 5.65 -1.51 -13.00
N LYS A 179 4.96 -2.56 -12.53
CA LYS A 179 5.55 -3.54 -11.61
C LYS A 179 6.64 -4.41 -12.25
N ILE A 180 6.53 -4.72 -13.54
CA ILE A 180 7.58 -5.42 -14.29
C ILE A 180 8.79 -4.50 -14.49
N GLU A 181 8.59 -3.23 -14.86
CA GLU A 181 9.66 -2.25 -15.02
C GLU A 181 10.40 -1.99 -13.69
N ALA A 182 9.67 -1.96 -12.58
CA ALA A 182 10.24 -1.87 -11.24
C ALA A 182 10.94 -3.17 -10.76
N GLY A 183 10.95 -4.24 -11.57
CA GLY A 183 11.60 -5.51 -11.23
C GLY A 183 10.88 -6.32 -10.13
N VAL A 184 9.64 -5.99 -9.79
CA VAL A 184 8.85 -6.72 -8.77
C VAL A 184 8.25 -7.99 -9.36
N TYR A 185 7.89 -7.98 -10.64
CA TYR A 185 7.33 -9.11 -11.35
C TYR A 185 8.25 -9.57 -12.47
N GLU A 186 8.41 -10.87 -12.58
CA GLU A 186 9.18 -11.54 -13.62
C GLU A 186 8.24 -12.35 -14.53
N ARG A 187 8.63 -12.53 -15.79
CA ARG A 187 7.93 -13.45 -16.68
C ARG A 187 8.38 -14.87 -16.36
N SER A 188 7.42 -15.72 -15.99
CA SER A 188 7.59 -17.16 -15.79
C SER A 188 7.14 -17.98 -16.98
#